data_AF-A0A812HSY3-F1
#
_entry.id   AF-A0A812HSY3-F1
#
_cell.length_a   1.000
_cell.length_b   1.000
_cell.length_c   1.000
_cell.angle_alpha   90.00
_cell.angle_beta   90.00
_cell.angle_gamma   90.00
#
_symmetry.space_group_name_H-M   'P 1'
#
loop_
_entity.id
_entity.type
_entity.pdbx_description
1 polymer ?
#
loop_
_entity_poly.entity_id
_entity_poly.type
_entity_poly.pdbx_seq_one_letter_code
_entity_poly.pdbx_strand_id
1 'polypeptide(L)'
;MEYLHYPVQFGKGTGTREQMFWLCGIVFVQALLTVARLIYLFDTLGGFLMGVVAFIGWYCAKKGMDITLTSLWGLASGLLFIYDFFGALTGAVVNTFKLDFVRVAVLLALPLTDFLAASFGWELFKEHERNGGLLKPIFAGGQAVPAKRMDEEQGITKPKLDIWKGTEGTAPYPPHAPYGYPGTGNFAGQEMQNAADGFVKPTTRHESNVCF
;
A
#
# COMPACT_ATOMS: atom_id res chain seq x y z
N MET A 1 33.53 -8.74 -6.82
CA MET A 1 32.20 -8.19 -7.16
C MET A 1 31.61 -7.65 -5.89
N GLU A 2 31.62 -6.33 -5.77
CA GLU A 2 31.09 -5.60 -4.62
C GLU A 2 29.56 -5.73 -4.67
N TYR A 3 28.98 -6.45 -3.72
CA TYR A 3 27.53 -6.48 -3.57
C TYR A 3 27.10 -5.09 -3.14
N LEU A 4 26.48 -4.34 -4.05
CA LEU A 4 25.84 -3.07 -3.73
C LEU A 4 24.82 -3.36 -2.62
N HIS A 5 25.23 -3.07 -1.39
CA HIS A 5 24.47 -3.36 -0.18
C HIS A 5 23.37 -2.30 -0.08
N TYR A 6 22.32 -2.45 -0.89
CA TYR A 6 21.17 -1.56 -0.87
C TYR A 6 20.44 -1.78 0.47
N PRO A 7 20.51 -0.84 1.44
CA PRO A 7 19.84 -0.99 2.72
C PRO A 7 18.39 -0.60 2.53
N VAL A 8 17.65 -1.46 1.86
CA VAL A 8 16.21 -1.32 1.72
C VAL A 8 15.60 -2.65 2.11
N GLN A 9 15.54 -2.86 3.42
CA GLN A 9 14.43 -3.59 3.99
C GLN A 9 13.39 -2.53 4.33
N PHE A 10 12.60 -2.10 3.34
CA PHE A 10 11.30 -1.49 3.67
C PHE A 10 10.52 -2.60 4.33
N GLY A 11 10.22 -2.38 5.62
CA GLY A 11 9.95 -3.44 6.60
C GLY A 11 9.12 -4.54 5.98
N LYS A 12 9.62 -5.79 6.05
CA LYS A 12 8.99 -7.02 5.53
C LYS A 12 7.51 -6.73 5.35
N GLY A 13 7.12 -6.37 4.13
CA GLY A 13 5.71 -6.23 3.82
C GLY A 13 5.16 -7.58 4.23
N THR A 14 4.34 -7.61 5.28
CA THR A 14 3.63 -8.82 5.66
C THR A 14 2.58 -9.02 4.58
N GLY A 15 3.05 -9.29 3.35
CA GLY A 15 2.23 -9.77 2.28
C GLY A 15 1.66 -11.05 2.81
N THR A 16 0.37 -11.03 3.11
CA THR A 16 -0.35 -12.23 3.54
C THR A 16 -0.06 -13.29 2.49
N ARG A 17 0.12 -14.56 2.88
CA ARG A 17 0.41 -15.65 1.92
C ARG A 17 -0.55 -15.62 0.72
N GLU A 18 -1.79 -15.21 0.95
CA GLU A 18 -2.81 -14.96 -0.05
C GLU A 18 -2.40 -13.94 -1.12
N GLN A 19 -1.85 -12.78 -0.74
CA GLN A 19 -1.40 -11.75 -1.68
C GLN A 19 -0.24 -12.25 -2.57
N MET A 20 0.64 -13.07 -2.01
CA MET A 20 1.71 -13.71 -2.78
C MET A 20 1.15 -14.72 -3.80
N PHE A 21 0.12 -15.48 -3.42
CA PHE A 21 -0.58 -16.37 -4.36
C PHE A 21 -1.26 -15.57 -5.49
N TRP A 22 -1.91 -14.45 -5.17
CA TRP A 22 -2.52 -13.57 -6.17
C TRP A 22 -1.49 -13.01 -7.16
N LEU A 23 -0.37 -12.49 -6.66
CA LEU A 23 0.72 -11.98 -7.51
C LEU A 23 1.27 -13.08 -8.43
N CYS A 24 1.58 -14.25 -7.88
CA CYS A 24 2.06 -15.38 -8.67
C CYS A 24 1.04 -15.81 -9.73
N GLY A 25 -0.25 -15.81 -9.39
CA GLY A 25 -1.34 -16.12 -10.33
C GLY A 25 -1.40 -15.13 -11.49
N ILE A 26 -1.36 -13.82 -11.20
CA ILE A 26 -1.38 -12.77 -12.22
C ILE A 26 -0.16 -12.87 -13.14
N VAL A 27 1.04 -13.03 -12.57
CA VAL A 27 2.29 -13.17 -13.34
C VAL A 27 2.27 -14.41 -14.23
N PHE A 28 1.73 -15.53 -13.72
CA PHE A 28 1.57 -16.74 -14.51
C PHE A 28 0.62 -16.53 -15.71
N VAL A 29 -0.51 -15.86 -15.50
CA VAL A 29 -1.43 -15.52 -16.58
C VAL A 29 -0.77 -14.57 -17.59
N GLN A 30 -0.02 -13.55 -17.14
CA GLN A 30 0.75 -12.68 -18.04
C GLN A 30 1.75 -13.46 -18.88
N ALA A 31 2.48 -14.42 -18.29
CA ALA A 31 3.43 -15.26 -19.02
C ALA A 31 2.73 -16.13 -20.09
N LEU A 32 1.59 -16.73 -19.77
CA LEU A 32 0.79 -17.49 -20.74
C LEU A 32 0.28 -16.61 -21.88
N LEU A 33 -0.26 -15.43 -21.56
CA LEU A 33 -0.73 -14.48 -22.57
C LEU A 33 0.40 -13.92 -23.42
N THR A 34 1.61 -13.78 -22.88
CA THR A 34 2.80 -13.40 -23.65
C THR A 34 3.10 -14.45 -24.74
N VAL A 35 3.05 -15.73 -24.40
CA VAL A 35 3.23 -16.83 -25.36
C VAL A 35 2.09 -16.83 -26.39
N ALA A 36 0.84 -16.69 -25.94
CA ALA A 36 -0.32 -16.61 -26.84
C ALA A 36 -0.21 -15.42 -27.82
N ARG A 37 0.26 -14.26 -27.35
CA ARG A 37 0.50 -13.07 -28.19
C ARG A 37 1.52 -13.33 -29.28
N LEU A 38 2.62 -14.01 -28.97
CA LEU A 38 3.66 -14.33 -29.95
C LEU A 38 3.16 -15.31 -31.02
N ILE A 39 2.33 -16.30 -30.64
CA ILE A 39 1.82 -17.32 -31.56
C ILE A 39 0.68 -16.80 -32.44
N TYR A 40 -0.30 -16.09 -31.85
CA TYR A 40 -1.53 -15.70 -32.55
C TYR A 40 -1.51 -14.30 -33.15
N LEU A 41 -0.84 -13.34 -32.50
CA LEU A 41 -0.80 -11.94 -32.94
C LEU A 41 0.44 -11.60 -33.76
N PHE A 42 1.51 -12.40 -33.65
CA PHE A 42 2.85 -12.11 -34.22
C PHE A 42 3.41 -10.74 -33.82
N ASP A 43 2.90 -10.16 -32.74
CA ASP A 43 3.35 -8.87 -32.21
C ASP A 43 4.59 -9.06 -31.33
N THR A 44 5.76 -8.95 -31.97
CA THR A 44 7.05 -9.21 -31.34
C THR A 44 7.43 -8.14 -30.32
N LEU A 45 7.14 -6.87 -30.60
CA LEU A 45 7.50 -5.76 -29.71
C LEU A 45 6.65 -5.79 -28.44
N GLY A 46 5.33 -5.92 -28.60
CA GLY A 46 4.42 -6.01 -27.46
C GLY A 46 4.66 -7.26 -26.62
N GLY A 47 4.91 -8.41 -27.26
CA GLY A 47 5.29 -9.65 -26.57
C GLY A 47 6.61 -9.53 -25.80
N PHE A 48 7.61 -8.84 -26.36
CA PHE A 48 8.88 -8.58 -25.67
C PHE A 48 8.69 -7.69 -24.43
N LEU A 49 7.97 -6.57 -24.56
CA LEU A 49 7.69 -5.67 -23.44
C LEU A 49 6.90 -6.37 -22.33
N MET A 50 5.88 -7.14 -22.70
CA MET A 50 5.09 -7.95 -21.77
C MET A 50 5.97 -9.00 -21.07
N GLY A 51 6.89 -9.63 -21.79
CA GLY A 51 7.85 -10.57 -21.22
C GLY A 51 8.78 -9.93 -20.19
N VAL A 52 9.26 -8.70 -20.42
CA VAL A 52 10.05 -7.95 -19.45
C VAL A 52 9.22 -7.63 -18.19
N VAL A 53 7.98 -7.19 -18.34
CA VAL A 53 7.08 -6.90 -17.21
C VAL A 53 6.79 -8.18 -16.41
N ALA A 54 6.50 -9.31 -17.09
CA ALA A 54 6.30 -10.60 -16.43
C ALA A 54 7.57 -11.06 -15.69
N PHE A 55 8.77 -10.83 -16.25
CA PHE A 55 10.03 -11.12 -15.59
C PHE A 55 10.24 -10.28 -14.32
N ILE A 56 9.90 -8.98 -14.37
CA ILE A 56 9.93 -8.11 -13.18
C ILE A 56 8.94 -8.65 -12.13
N GLY A 57 7.72 -9.04 -12.51
CA GLY A 57 6.72 -9.61 -11.62
C GLY A 57 7.20 -10.91 -10.94
N TRP A 58 7.82 -11.81 -11.70
CA TRP A 58 8.46 -13.01 -11.16
C TRP A 58 9.61 -12.67 -10.20
N TYR A 59 10.42 -11.66 -10.52
CA TYR A 59 11.48 -11.18 -9.64
C TYR A 59 10.93 -10.59 -8.32
N CYS A 60 9.78 -9.90 -8.36
CA CYS A 60 9.06 -9.43 -7.17
C CYS A 60 8.63 -10.60 -6.27
N ALA A 61 8.08 -11.66 -6.88
CA ALA A 61 7.70 -12.87 -6.16
C ALA A 61 8.90 -13.51 -5.45
N LYS A 62 10.05 -13.59 -6.12
CA LYS A 62 11.30 -14.13 -5.56
C LYS A 62 11.86 -13.29 -4.41
N LYS A 63 11.69 -11.96 -4.46
CA LYS A 63 12.18 -11.02 -3.45
C LYS A 63 11.23 -10.83 -2.26
N GLY A 64 10.14 -11.59 -2.19
CA GLY A 64 9.21 -11.54 -1.06
C GLY A 64 8.34 -10.28 -1.05
N MET A 65 7.89 -9.84 -2.23
CA MET A 65 6.99 -8.67 -2.38
C MET A 65 7.57 -7.37 -1.80
N ASP A 66 8.80 -7.03 -2.19
CA ASP A 66 9.31 -5.68 -1.95
C ASP A 66 8.35 -4.66 -2.60
N ILE A 67 7.85 -3.74 -1.79
CA ILE A 67 6.84 -2.76 -2.21
C ILE A 67 7.33 -1.90 -3.36
N THR A 68 8.61 -1.56 -3.39
CA THR A 68 9.21 -0.69 -4.42
C THR A 68 9.21 -1.39 -5.77
N LEU A 69 9.61 -2.66 -5.77
CA LEU A 69 9.62 -3.50 -6.97
C LEU A 69 8.19 -3.78 -7.44
N THR A 70 7.27 -4.04 -6.51
CA THR A 70 5.88 -4.36 -6.84
C THR A 70 5.12 -3.14 -7.37
N SER A 71 5.38 -1.94 -6.84
CA SER A 71 4.80 -0.70 -7.37
C SER A 71 5.36 -0.36 -8.75
N LEU A 72 6.66 -0.57 -8.97
CA LEU A 72 7.28 -0.41 -10.30
C LEU A 72 6.69 -1.40 -11.32
N TRP A 73 6.48 -2.65 -10.92
CA TRP A 73 5.82 -3.67 -11.75
C TRP A 73 4.37 -3.28 -12.07
N GLY A 74 3.60 -2.81 -11.08
CA GLY A 74 2.24 -2.34 -11.29
C GLY A 74 2.16 -1.13 -12.23
N LEU A 75 3.08 -0.18 -12.10
CA LEU A 75 3.16 1.00 -12.98
C LEU A 75 3.56 0.61 -14.40
N ALA A 76 4.54 -0.28 -14.56
CA ALA A 76 4.93 -0.81 -15.86
C ALA A 76 3.77 -1.56 -16.54
N SER A 77 3.01 -2.36 -15.77
CA SER A 77 1.79 -3.02 -16.25
C SER A 77 0.71 -2.01 -16.65
N GLY A 78 0.57 -0.89 -15.93
CA GLY A 78 -0.36 0.19 -16.28
C GLY A 78 0.00 0.90 -17.59
N LEU A 79 1.28 1.11 -17.87
CA LEU A 79 1.72 1.65 -19.16
C LEU A 79 1.47 0.66 -20.30
N LEU A 80 1.73 -0.63 -20.04
CA LEU A 80 1.48 -1.69 -21.01
C LEU A 80 -0.02 -1.84 -21.31
N PHE A 81 -0.88 -1.72 -20.28
CA PHE A 81 -2.33 -1.69 -20.43
C PHE A 81 -2.78 -0.62 -21.42
N ILE A 82 -2.23 0.61 -21.35
CA ILE A 82 -2.60 1.68 -22.27
C ILE A 82 -2.24 1.28 -23.71
N TYR A 83 -1.02 0.77 -23.92
CA TYR A 83 -0.57 0.31 -25.23
C TYR A 83 -1.46 -0.83 -25.78
N ASP A 84 -1.72 -1.84 -24.96
CA ASP A 84 -2.53 -3.00 -25.32
C ASP A 84 -4.00 -2.65 -25.50
N PHE A 85 -4.53 -1.66 -24.79
CA PHE A 85 -5.90 -1.19 -24.94
C PHE A 85 -6.14 -0.58 -26.32
N PHE A 86 -5.24 0.28 -26.80
CA PHE A 86 -5.34 0.83 -28.16
C PHE A 86 -5.11 -0.23 -29.24
N GLY A 87 -4.17 -1.16 -29.01
CA GLY A 87 -3.94 -2.31 -29.89
C GLY A 87 -5.15 -3.24 -29.97
N ALA A 88 -5.77 -3.54 -28.83
CA ALA A 88 -6.98 -4.34 -28.73
C ALA A 88 -8.16 -3.65 -29.39
N LEU A 89 -8.35 -2.34 -29.19
CA LEU A 89 -9.45 -1.59 -29.79
C LEU A 89 -9.37 -1.62 -31.32
N THR A 90 -8.20 -1.31 -31.89
CA THR A 90 -7.98 -1.33 -33.34
C THR A 90 -8.04 -2.75 -33.91
N GLY A 91 -7.41 -3.71 -33.23
CA GLY A 91 -7.39 -5.12 -33.64
C GLY A 91 -8.75 -5.81 -33.54
N ALA A 92 -9.55 -5.50 -32.51
CA ALA A 92 -10.87 -6.09 -32.31
C ALA A 92 -11.83 -5.69 -33.42
N VAL A 93 -11.83 -4.41 -33.82
CA VAL A 93 -12.66 -3.95 -34.95
C VAL A 93 -12.33 -4.74 -36.21
N VAL A 94 -11.04 -4.86 -36.58
CA VAL A 94 -10.61 -5.56 -37.80
C VAL A 94 -10.90 -7.07 -37.75
N ASN A 95 -10.64 -7.72 -36.61
CA ASN A 95 -10.80 -9.17 -36.48
C ASN A 95 -12.27 -9.60 -36.32
N THR A 96 -13.13 -8.73 -35.80
CA THR A 96 -14.58 -8.99 -35.75
C THR A 96 -15.16 -9.15 -37.15
N PHE A 97 -14.70 -8.34 -38.13
CA PHE A 97 -15.10 -8.51 -39.53
C PHE A 97 -14.58 -9.81 -40.17
N LYS A 98 -13.51 -10.40 -39.62
CA LYS A 98 -12.94 -11.68 -40.08
C LYS A 98 -13.52 -12.90 -39.37
N LEU A 99 -14.45 -12.70 -38.41
CA LEU A 99 -15.05 -13.76 -37.58
C LEU A 99 -14.02 -14.64 -36.83
N ASP A 100 -12.84 -14.10 -36.55
CA ASP A 100 -11.79 -14.81 -35.79
C ASP A 100 -11.94 -14.53 -34.29
N PHE A 101 -12.88 -15.25 -33.67
CA PHE A 101 -13.24 -15.07 -32.26
C PHE A 101 -12.09 -15.40 -31.30
N VAL A 102 -11.20 -16.33 -31.66
CA VAL A 102 -10.06 -16.72 -30.82
C VAL A 102 -9.08 -15.55 -30.71
N ARG A 103 -8.77 -14.92 -31.85
CA ARG A 103 -7.88 -13.76 -31.86
C ARG A 103 -8.47 -12.56 -31.12
N VAL A 104 -9.77 -12.34 -31.26
CA VAL A 104 -10.49 -11.29 -30.50
C VAL A 104 -10.44 -11.57 -29.00
N ALA A 105 -10.67 -12.82 -28.58
CA ALA A 105 -10.59 -13.20 -27.16
C ALA A 105 -9.19 -12.95 -26.57
N VAL A 106 -8.12 -13.32 -27.29
CA VAL A 106 -6.74 -13.04 -26.87
C VAL A 106 -6.48 -11.53 -26.80
N LEU A 107 -6.91 -10.77 -27.80
CA LEU A 107 -6.77 -9.30 -27.82
C LEU A 107 -7.44 -8.63 -26.63
N LEU A 108 -8.59 -9.12 -26.18
CA LEU A 108 -9.30 -8.58 -25.02
C LEU A 108 -8.70 -9.06 -23.68
N ALA A 109 -8.16 -10.28 -23.63
CA ALA A 109 -7.55 -10.84 -22.43
C ALA A 109 -6.26 -10.11 -22.01
N LEU A 110 -5.51 -9.55 -22.98
CA LEU A 110 -4.29 -8.77 -22.74
C LEU A 110 -4.52 -7.55 -21.83
N PRO A 111 -5.31 -6.54 -22.23
CA PRO A 111 -5.53 -5.36 -21.39
C PRO A 111 -6.25 -5.71 -20.08
N LEU A 112 -7.10 -6.74 -20.04
CA LEU A 112 -7.72 -7.17 -18.79
C LEU A 112 -6.69 -7.66 -17.76
N THR A 113 -5.69 -8.42 -18.21
CA THR A 113 -4.66 -8.95 -17.32
C THR A 113 -3.71 -7.84 -16.85
N ASP A 114 -3.33 -6.92 -17.74
CA ASP A 114 -2.48 -5.80 -17.38
C ASP A 114 -3.18 -4.80 -16.46
N PHE A 115 -4.49 -4.60 -16.64
CA PHE A 115 -5.31 -3.84 -15.72
C PHE A 115 -5.37 -4.48 -14.33
N LEU A 116 -5.54 -5.81 -14.25
CA LEU A 116 -5.50 -6.54 -12.97
C LEU A 116 -4.14 -6.42 -12.28
N ALA A 117 -3.04 -6.53 -13.02
CA ALA A 117 -1.69 -6.35 -12.49
C ALA A 117 -1.47 -4.92 -11.97
N ALA A 118 -1.88 -3.91 -12.74
CA ALA A 118 -1.79 -2.51 -12.34
C ALA A 118 -2.66 -2.19 -11.11
N SER A 119 -3.90 -2.69 -11.09
CA SER A 119 -4.81 -2.54 -9.96
C SER A 119 -4.26 -3.20 -8.69
N PHE A 120 -3.69 -4.40 -8.80
CA PHE A 120 -3.07 -5.07 -7.66
C PHE A 120 -1.86 -4.30 -7.12
N GLY A 121 -0.98 -3.83 -8.00
CA GLY A 121 0.17 -3.00 -7.61
C GLY A 121 -0.26 -1.69 -6.92
N TRP A 122 -1.35 -1.09 -7.38
CA TRP A 122 -1.92 0.11 -6.79
C TRP A 122 -2.55 -0.12 -5.42
N GLU A 123 -3.30 -1.21 -5.24
CA GLU A 123 -3.86 -1.57 -3.92
C GLU A 123 -2.75 -1.83 -2.90
N LEU A 124 -1.71 -2.56 -3.29
CA LEU A 124 -0.56 -2.82 -2.42
C LEU A 124 0.17 -1.52 -2.05
N PHE A 125 0.29 -0.59 -3.00
CA PHE A 125 0.86 0.73 -2.76
C PHE A 125 0.05 1.54 -1.74
N LYS A 126 -1.27 1.63 -1.91
CA LYS A 126 -2.15 2.34 -0.96
C LYS A 126 -2.08 1.73 0.44
N GLU A 127 -2.04 0.40 0.53
CA GLU A 127 -1.91 -0.28 1.81
C GLU A 127 -0.58 0.05 2.50
N HIS A 128 0.50 0.16 1.73
CA HIS A 128 1.79 0.60 2.26
C HIS A 128 1.75 2.06 2.76
N GLU A 129 1.11 2.96 2.02
CA GLU A 129 0.97 4.36 2.39
C GLU A 129 0.13 4.52 3.67
N ARG A 130 -0.98 3.77 3.81
CA ARG A 130 -1.81 3.72 5.03
C ARG A 130 -1.05 3.28 6.27
N ASN A 131 -0.08 2.38 6.10
CA ASN A 131 0.76 1.87 7.19
C ASN A 131 1.97 2.78 7.50
N GLY A 132 2.00 4.01 6.97
CA GLY A 132 3.05 5.00 7.24
C GLY A 132 4.32 4.81 6.41
N GLY A 133 4.29 3.92 5.41
CA GLY A 133 5.38 3.72 4.46
C GLY A 133 5.39 4.81 3.39
N LEU A 134 6.12 5.90 3.61
CA LEU A 134 6.34 6.91 2.57
C LEU A 134 7.42 6.43 1.59
N LEU A 135 7.16 6.54 0.27
CA LEU A 135 8.14 6.32 -0.81
C LEU A 135 9.28 7.37 -0.86
N LYS A 136 9.42 8.20 0.19
CA LYS A 136 10.50 9.17 0.35
C LYS A 136 11.87 8.68 -0.15
N PRO A 137 12.34 7.46 0.15
CA PRO A 137 13.68 7.03 -0.25
C PRO A 137 13.91 6.84 -1.76
N ILE A 138 12.87 6.60 -2.56
CA ILE A 138 13.01 6.51 -4.03
C ILE A 138 13.27 7.90 -4.61
N PHE A 139 12.54 8.91 -4.15
CA PHE A 139 12.67 10.29 -4.64
C PHE A 139 13.79 11.08 -3.93
N ALA A 140 14.26 10.62 -2.78
CA ALA A 140 15.37 11.24 -2.02
C ALA A 140 16.77 10.86 -2.53
N GLY A 141 16.89 10.29 -3.74
CA GLY A 141 18.17 10.14 -4.43
C GLY A 141 19.18 9.22 -3.72
N GLY A 142 18.71 8.20 -2.99
CA GLY A 142 19.61 7.22 -2.35
C GLY A 142 20.33 7.74 -1.10
N GLN A 143 19.92 8.88 -0.53
CA GLN A 143 20.36 9.21 0.83
C GLN A 143 19.66 8.25 1.80
N ALA A 144 20.39 7.22 2.22
CA ALA A 144 19.99 6.37 3.32
C ALA A 144 19.72 7.26 4.53
N VAL A 145 18.45 7.48 4.87
CA VAL A 145 18.07 8.14 6.12
C VAL A 145 18.58 7.20 7.21
N PRO A 146 19.62 7.60 7.99
CA PRO A 146 20.18 6.72 8.99
C PRO A 146 19.07 6.39 10.00
N ALA A 147 18.85 5.09 10.23
CA ALA A 147 17.76 4.57 11.03
C ALA A 147 17.61 5.26 12.40
N LYS A 148 18.70 5.81 12.96
CA LYS A 148 18.73 6.55 14.23
C LYS A 148 17.91 7.83 14.29
N ARG A 149 17.48 8.41 13.16
CA ARG A 149 16.79 9.72 13.18
C ARG A 149 15.26 9.62 13.28
N MET A 150 14.68 8.44 13.07
CA MET A 150 13.22 8.26 13.11
C MET A 150 12.69 8.15 14.55
N ASP A 151 13.48 7.61 15.46
CA ASP A 151 13.20 7.47 16.89
C ASP A 151 13.37 8.80 17.66
N GLU A 152 14.00 9.81 17.05
CA GLU A 152 14.20 11.14 17.64
C GLU A 152 13.20 12.18 17.11
N GLU A 153 12.71 12.03 15.86
CA GLU A 153 11.74 12.95 15.25
C GLU A 153 10.28 12.54 15.48
N GLN A 154 9.99 11.25 15.69
CA GLN A 154 8.73 10.83 16.29
C GLN A 154 8.83 11.08 17.79
N GLY A 155 8.38 12.25 18.25
CA GLY A 155 8.29 12.67 19.65
C GLY A 155 7.41 11.78 20.56
N ILE A 156 7.51 10.46 20.43
CA ILE A 156 7.26 9.50 21.49
C ILE A 156 8.44 9.65 22.45
N THR A 157 8.43 10.72 23.24
CA THR A 157 8.99 10.65 24.59
C THR A 157 8.39 9.41 25.20
N LYS A 158 9.16 8.31 25.25
CA LYS A 158 8.79 7.15 26.05
C LYS A 158 8.43 7.73 27.40
N PRO A 159 7.15 7.66 27.86
CA PRO A 159 6.86 8.08 29.20
C PRO A 159 7.84 7.29 30.05
N LYS A 160 8.67 8.02 30.80
CA LYS A 160 9.61 7.43 31.73
C LYS A 160 8.74 6.50 32.57
N LEU A 161 8.84 5.19 32.33
CA LEU A 161 8.24 4.20 33.20
C LEU A 161 9.03 4.36 34.48
N ASP A 162 8.58 5.29 35.33
CA ASP A 162 8.93 5.30 36.73
C ASP A 162 8.41 3.96 37.22
N ILE A 163 9.36 3.06 37.36
CA ILE A 163 9.21 1.70 37.83
C ILE A 163 8.43 1.79 39.14
N TRP A 164 7.13 1.55 39.05
CA TRP A 164 6.30 1.26 40.20
C TRP A 164 6.79 -0.08 40.74
N LYS A 165 7.78 -0.03 41.64
CA LYS A 165 8.08 -1.14 42.55
C LYS A 165 6.89 -1.26 43.50
N GLY A 166 5.89 -2.05 43.12
CA GLY A 166 4.71 -2.20 43.96
C GLY A 166 3.88 -3.41 43.57
N THR A 167 4.12 -4.50 44.32
CA THR A 167 3.22 -5.62 44.61
C THR A 167 2.76 -6.52 43.47
N GLU A 168 3.26 -7.76 43.56
CA GLU A 168 2.74 -8.97 42.94
C GLU A 168 1.23 -9.09 43.22
N GLY A 169 0.43 -8.87 42.18
CA GLY A 169 -1.02 -9.00 42.24
C GLY A 169 -1.56 -9.20 40.84
N THR A 170 -1.97 -10.43 40.56
CA THR A 170 -2.60 -10.89 39.32
C THR A 170 -3.68 -9.93 38.81
N ALA A 171 -3.50 -9.37 37.61
CA ALA A 171 -4.58 -8.73 36.86
C ALA A 171 -4.80 -9.47 35.53
N PRO A 172 -6.06 -9.85 35.19
CA PRO A 172 -6.39 -10.58 33.97
C PRO A 172 -6.23 -9.68 32.74
N TYR A 173 -5.74 -10.26 31.64
CA TYR A 173 -5.72 -9.61 30.33
C TYR A 173 -7.12 -9.10 29.97
N PRO A 174 -7.32 -7.82 29.62
CA PRO A 174 -8.58 -7.34 29.08
C PRO A 174 -8.80 -7.95 27.67
N PRO A 175 -10.02 -8.35 27.32
CA PRO A 175 -10.33 -8.90 26.01
C PRO A 175 -10.26 -7.79 24.95
N HIS A 176 -9.50 -8.07 23.89
CA HIS A 176 -9.49 -7.44 22.56
C HIS A 176 -10.11 -6.02 22.47
N ALA A 177 -9.27 -5.00 22.67
CA ALA A 177 -9.62 -3.67 22.20
C ALA A 177 -9.61 -3.65 20.65
N PRO A 178 -10.65 -3.15 19.97
CA PRO A 178 -10.64 -2.94 18.54
C PRO A 178 -9.58 -1.90 18.18
N TYR A 179 -8.82 -2.16 17.13
CA TYR A 179 -7.73 -1.32 16.61
C TYR A 179 -8.17 0.14 16.43
N GLY A 180 -7.89 0.98 17.43
CA GLY A 180 -7.94 2.43 17.33
C GLY A 180 -6.58 2.96 16.88
N TYR A 181 -6.53 3.57 15.70
CA TYR A 181 -5.37 4.27 15.18
C TYR A 181 -4.98 5.46 16.08
N PRO A 182 -3.72 5.58 16.54
CA PRO A 182 -3.20 6.82 17.08
C PRO A 182 -2.64 7.64 15.91
N GLY A 183 -3.46 8.52 15.32
CA GLY A 183 -2.98 9.34 14.20
C GLY A 183 -3.94 10.39 13.64
N THR A 184 -5.24 10.32 13.90
CA THR A 184 -6.16 11.42 13.60
C THR A 184 -6.28 12.33 14.81
N GLY A 185 -5.34 13.27 14.91
CA GLY A 185 -5.40 14.35 15.90
C GLY A 185 -6.72 15.11 15.82
N ASN A 186 -7.55 14.97 16.84
CA ASN A 186 -8.09 16.05 17.68
C ASN A 186 -8.43 17.39 17.01
N PHE A 187 -9.23 17.40 15.94
CA PHE A 187 -10.01 18.60 15.60
C PHE A 187 -11.49 18.49 16.01
N ALA A 188 -12.02 17.29 16.21
CA ALA A 188 -13.43 17.12 16.62
C ALA A 188 -13.64 17.05 18.15
N GLY A 189 -12.58 16.78 18.93
CA GLY A 189 -12.69 16.62 20.40
C GLY A 189 -12.51 17.91 21.20
N GLN A 190 -11.82 18.92 20.66
CA GLN A 190 -11.57 20.17 21.39
C GLN A 190 -12.75 21.15 21.37
N GLU A 191 -13.65 21.07 20.38
CA GLU A 191 -14.86 21.92 20.37
C GLU A 191 -15.92 21.48 21.38
N MET A 192 -16.02 20.18 21.70
CA MET A 192 -16.97 19.72 22.72
C MET A 192 -16.50 20.00 24.15
N GLN A 193 -15.20 20.13 24.38
CA GLN A 193 -14.66 20.42 25.72
C GLN A 193 -14.76 21.91 26.07
N ASN A 194 -14.60 22.81 25.08
CA ASN A 194 -14.83 24.25 25.29
C ASN A 194 -16.32 24.63 25.41
N ALA A 195 -17.26 23.73 25.05
CA ALA A 195 -18.68 23.94 25.28
C ALA A 195 -19.16 23.51 26.69
N ALA A 196 -18.35 22.72 27.42
CA ALA A 196 -18.71 22.22 28.75
C ALA A 196 -18.28 23.16 29.89
N ASP A 197 -17.27 24.01 29.69
CA ASP A 197 -16.73 24.90 30.72
C ASP A 197 -17.44 26.28 30.80
N GLY A 198 -18.49 26.49 30.01
CA GLY A 198 -19.24 27.76 29.94
C GLY A 198 -20.42 27.92 30.91
N PHE A 199 -20.73 26.94 31.75
CA PHE A 199 -21.93 26.97 32.61
C PHE A 199 -21.60 27.10 34.11
N VAL A 200 -20.94 28.21 34.47
CA VAL A 200 -20.85 28.68 35.85
C VAL A 200 -22.21 29.20 36.29
N LYS A 201 -22.91 28.46 37.15
CA LYS A 201 -24.14 28.89 37.81
C LYS A 201 -23.88 30.10 38.73
N PRO A 202 -24.78 31.09 38.78
CA PRO A 202 -24.74 32.14 39.79
C PRO A 202 -25.21 31.56 41.13
N THR A 203 -24.34 31.54 42.14
CA THR A 203 -24.74 31.20 43.52
C THR A 203 -24.97 32.47 44.31
N THR A 204 -26.12 32.47 44.96
CA THR A 204 -26.84 33.56 45.59
C THR A 204 -26.25 34.05 46.91
N ARG A 205 -26.41 35.37 47.07
CA ARG A 205 -26.48 36.22 48.28
C ARG A 205 -27.22 35.60 49.48
N HIS A 206 -26.66 35.77 50.69
CA HIS A 206 -27.32 35.98 52.00
C HIS A 206 -26.24 36.50 52.98
N GLU A 207 -26.20 37.78 53.34
CA GLU A 207 -26.94 38.48 54.42
C GLU A 207 -26.55 38.11 55.87
N SER A 208 -26.06 39.16 56.56
CA SER A 208 -26.20 39.54 57.98
C SER A 208 -25.64 38.68 59.11
N ASN A 209 -24.77 39.31 59.93
CA ASN A 209 -24.90 39.55 61.40
C ASN A 209 -23.52 40.07 61.91
N VAL A 210 -23.34 41.34 62.32
CA VAL A 210 -23.74 42.05 63.56
C VAL A 210 -23.20 41.40 64.86
N CYS A 211 -22.64 42.27 65.72
CA CYS A 211 -22.10 42.11 67.09
C CYS A 211 -20.63 41.65 67.17
N PHE A 212 -19.68 42.37 67.81
CA PHE A 212 -19.70 43.44 68.82
C PHE A 212 -18.66 44.52 68.51
#